data_AF-K9RCW3-F1
#
_entry.id   AF-K9RCW3-F1
#
_cell.length_a   1.000
_cell.length_b   1.000
_cell.length_c   1.000
_cell.angle_alpha   90.00
_cell.angle_beta   90.00
_cell.angle_gamma   90.00
#
_symmetry.space_group_name_H-M   'P 1'
#
loop_
_entity.id
_entity.type
_entity.pdbx_description
1 polymer ?
#
loop_
_entity_poly.entity_id
_entity_poly.type
_entity_poly.pdbx_seq_one_letter_code
_entity_poly.pdbx_strand_id
1 'polypeptide(L)'
;MRRKETYKAVLLILITAVSPVIFQLFAYHKGFVIALPPKEDIPEEILRTEIILEARSPIDGKLLSAAEYAQLQAQLKTRPYPPKLSPKVRETVFFLRLLKILKTLFPFVDF
;
A
#
# COMPACT_ATOMS: atom_id res chain seq x y z
N MET A 1 58.41 31.84 11.83
CA MET A 1 57.99 30.44 11.59
C MET A 1 56.54 30.16 12.01
N ARG A 2 56.07 30.69 13.15
CA ARG A 2 54.73 30.41 13.75
C ARG A 2 53.50 30.78 12.90
N ARG A 3 53.56 31.85 12.09
CA ARG A 3 52.43 32.32 11.25
C ARG A 3 52.09 31.39 10.07
N LYS A 4 53.08 30.69 9.52
CA LYS A 4 52.85 29.72 8.43
C LYS A 4 52.13 28.46 8.94
N GLU A 5 52.43 28.05 10.16
CA GLU A 5 51.79 26.90 10.82
C GLU A 5 50.33 27.20 11.22
N THR A 6 50.02 28.43 11.63
CA THR A 6 48.64 28.83 11.90
C THR A 6 47.77 28.88 10.64
N TYR A 7 48.31 29.32 9.49
CA TYR A 7 47.56 29.29 8.22
C TYR A 7 47.27 27.85 7.75
N LYS A 8 48.24 26.94 7.90
CA LYS A 8 48.04 25.51 7.59
C LYS A 8 46.96 24.91 8.49
N ALA A 9 46.98 25.21 9.78
CA ALA A 9 45.98 24.72 10.73
C ALA A 9 44.56 25.22 10.39
N VAL A 10 44.43 26.52 10.08
CA VAL A 10 43.13 27.11 9.68
C VAL A 10 42.63 26.53 8.36
N LEU A 11 43.51 26.31 7.38
CA LEU A 11 43.16 25.69 6.11
C LEU A 11 42.67 24.25 6.29
N LEU A 12 43.33 23.48 7.16
CA LEU A 12 42.95 22.09 7.46
C LEU A 12 41.55 22.03 8.10
N ILE A 13 41.25 22.93 9.03
CA ILE A 13 39.93 23.05 9.65
C ILE A 13 38.86 23.37 8.59
N LEU A 14 39.13 24.32 7.70
CA LEU A 14 38.21 24.69 6.60
C LEU A 14 37.92 23.50 5.68
N ILE A 15 38.93 22.74 5.29
CA ILE A 15 38.75 21.56 4.42
C ILE A 15 37.91 20.49 5.12
N THR A 16 38.17 20.23 6.40
CA THR A 16 37.40 19.25 7.18
C THR A 16 35.94 19.65 7.36
N ALA A 17 35.64 20.95 7.47
CA ALA A 17 34.27 21.45 7.61
C ALA A 17 33.48 21.38 6.29
N VAL A 18 34.14 21.53 5.15
CA VAL A 18 33.50 21.55 3.83
C VAL A 18 33.30 20.14 3.24
N SER A 19 34.20 19.21 3.56
CA SER A 19 34.13 17.80 3.11
C SER A 19 32.78 17.10 3.34
N PRO A 20 32.13 17.18 4.53
CA PRO A 20 30.87 16.47 4.75
C PRO A 20 29.73 17.05 3.91
N VAL A 21 29.71 18.36 3.66
CA VAL A 21 28.67 19.02 2.86
C VAL A 21 28.76 18.58 1.39
N ILE A 22 29.98 18.50 0.85
CA ILE A 22 30.21 18.01 -0.51
C ILE A 22 29.85 16.53 -0.63
N PHE A 23 30.26 15.70 0.33
CA PHE A 23 29.91 14.28 0.35
C PHE A 23 28.40 14.07 0.42
N GLN A 24 27.69 14.85 1.24
CA GLN A 24 26.24 14.80 1.33
C GLN A 24 25.59 15.19 -0.01
N LEU A 25 26.07 16.25 -0.67
CA LEU A 25 25.55 16.70 -1.97
C LEU A 25 25.72 15.63 -3.07
N PHE A 26 26.87 14.95 -3.08
CA PHE A 26 27.11 13.82 -3.98
C PHE A 26 26.26 12.59 -3.63
N ALA A 27 26.09 12.29 -2.34
CA ALA A 27 25.23 11.20 -1.88
C ALA A 27 23.73 11.45 -2.17
N TYR A 28 23.33 12.70 -2.37
CA TYR A 28 21.97 13.08 -2.78
C TYR A 28 21.68 12.90 -4.28
N HIS A 29 22.58 12.31 -5.07
CA HIS A 29 22.22 11.74 -6.38
C HIS A 29 21.31 10.51 -6.20
N LYS A 30 20.09 10.73 -5.72
CA LYS A 30 18.99 9.80 -5.98
C LYS A 30 18.73 9.85 -7.47
N GLY A 31 19.10 8.78 -8.15
CA GLY A 31 18.92 8.63 -9.59
C GLY A 31 17.51 9.03 -10.03
N PHE A 32 17.45 9.74 -11.15
CA PHE A 32 16.19 10.11 -11.79
C PHE A 32 15.47 8.84 -12.21
N VAL A 33 14.48 8.39 -11.41
CA VAL A 33 13.69 7.21 -11.72
C VAL A 33 12.64 7.62 -12.74
N ILE A 34 12.88 7.31 -14.01
CA ILE A 34 11.85 7.33 -15.05
C ILE A 34 11.06 6.05 -14.90
N ALA A 35 10.00 6.09 -14.08
CA ALA A 35 9.08 4.98 -13.88
C ALA A 35 8.09 4.90 -15.04
N LEU A 36 8.60 4.63 -16.25
CA LEU A 36 7.74 4.10 -17.30
C LEU A 36 7.28 2.70 -16.84
N PRO A 37 5.99 2.36 -16.96
CA PRO A 37 5.53 1.01 -16.67
C PRO A 37 6.29 0.02 -17.55
N PRO A 38 6.58 -1.19 -17.05
CA PRO A 38 7.21 -2.25 -17.83
C PRO A 38 6.42 -2.49 -19.12
N LYS A 39 7.11 -2.83 -20.21
CA LYS A 39 6.51 -2.96 -21.54
C LYS A 39 5.43 -4.06 -21.59
N GLU A 40 5.51 -5.00 -20.67
CA GLU A 40 4.57 -6.11 -20.50
C GLU A 40 3.24 -5.67 -19.86
N ASP A 41 3.18 -4.50 -19.21
CA ASP A 41 1.95 -3.99 -18.62
C ASP A 41 0.98 -3.52 -19.71
N ILE A 42 -0.24 -4.04 -19.66
CA ILE A 42 -1.32 -3.64 -20.56
C ILE A 42 -1.75 -2.21 -20.22
N PRO A 43 -1.76 -1.28 -21.19
CA PRO A 43 -2.25 0.07 -20.98
C PRO A 43 -3.68 0.09 -20.46
N GLU A 44 -3.97 1.05 -19.58
CA GLU A 44 -5.28 1.20 -18.96
C GLU A 44 -6.37 1.47 -20.00
N GLU A 45 -6.02 2.15 -21.10
CA GLU A 45 -6.91 2.40 -22.22
C GLU A 45 -7.43 1.10 -22.86
N ILE A 46 -6.61 0.05 -22.89
CA ILE A 46 -7.00 -1.26 -23.41
C ILE A 46 -7.89 -1.98 -22.39
N LEU A 47 -7.51 -1.97 -21.10
CA LEU A 47 -8.29 -2.59 -20.03
C LEU A 47 -9.69 -1.96 -19.88
N ARG A 48 -9.82 -0.64 -20.12
CA ARG A 48 -11.11 0.06 -20.11
C ARG A 48 -12.04 -0.36 -21.26
N THR A 49 -11.48 -0.91 -22.34
CA THR A 49 -12.25 -1.42 -23.49
C THR A 49 -12.52 -2.92 -23.41
N GLU A 50 -11.85 -3.63 -22.51
CA GLU A 50 -12.03 -5.08 -22.36
C GLU A 50 -13.41 -5.40 -21.79
N ILE A 51 -14.21 -6.14 -22.55
CA ILE A 51 -15.53 -6.60 -22.12
C ILE A 51 -15.33 -7.84 -21.25
N ILE A 52 -15.51 -7.69 -19.94
CA ILE A 52 -15.40 -8.79 -18.98
C ILE A 52 -16.57 -9.76 -19.20
N LEU A 53 -16.33 -10.87 -19.90
CA LEU A 53 -17.34 -11.89 -20.20
C LEU A 53 -17.56 -12.89 -19.07
N GLU A 54 -16.55 -13.08 -18.22
CA GLU A 54 -16.57 -14.02 -17.11
C GLU A 54 -16.53 -13.26 -15.78
N ALA A 55 -17.61 -13.38 -15.00
CA ALA A 55 -17.68 -12.83 -13.65
C ALA A 55 -17.88 -13.95 -12.64
N ARG A 56 -17.50 -13.73 -11.38
CA ARG A 56 -17.88 -14.64 -10.28
C ARG A 56 -19.07 -14.07 -9.52
N SER A 57 -19.96 -14.96 -9.09
CA SER A 57 -21.09 -14.62 -8.22
C SER A 57 -20.57 -13.98 -6.93
N PRO A 58 -21.05 -12.78 -6.55
CA PRO A 58 -20.71 -12.16 -5.26
C PRO A 58 -21.31 -12.92 -4.06
N ILE A 59 -22.18 -13.90 -4.31
CA ILE A 59 -22.84 -14.71 -3.27
C ILE A 59 -22.11 -16.04 -3.11
N ASP A 60 -21.88 -16.76 -4.21
CA ASP A 60 -21.40 -18.15 -4.18
C ASP A 60 -20.00 -18.36 -4.79
N GLY A 61 -19.41 -17.33 -5.40
CA GLY A 61 -18.10 -17.41 -6.06
C GLY A 61 -18.06 -18.27 -7.33
N LYS A 62 -19.21 -18.81 -7.78
CA LYS A 62 -19.34 -19.56 -9.03
C LYS A 62 -19.15 -18.67 -10.25
N LEU A 63 -18.63 -19.22 -11.34
CA LEU A 63 -18.57 -18.53 -12.63
C LEU A 63 -19.99 -18.24 -13.13
N LEU A 64 -20.20 -17.02 -13.61
CA LEU A 64 -21.44 -16.51 -14.16
C LEU A 64 -21.16 -15.88 -15.53
N SER A 65 -22.09 -16.06 -16.45
CA SER A 65 -22.10 -15.31 -17.71
C SER A 65 -22.45 -13.84 -17.47
N ALA A 66 -21.98 -12.93 -18.33
CA ALA A 66 -22.28 -11.51 -18.26
C ALA A 66 -23.79 -11.20 -18.14
N ALA A 67 -24.65 -11.97 -18.81
CA ALA A 67 -26.10 -11.79 -18.74
C ALA A 67 -26.67 -12.18 -17.36
N GLU A 68 -26.22 -13.30 -16.80
CA GLU A 68 -26.62 -13.78 -15.47
C GLU A 68 -26.13 -12.83 -14.38
N TYR A 69 -24.91 -12.30 -14.54
CA TYR A 69 -24.35 -11.31 -13.63
C TYR A 69 -25.16 -10.00 -13.65
N ALA A 70 -25.53 -9.51 -14.84
CA ALA A 70 -26.36 -8.30 -14.96
C ALA A 70 -27.73 -8.47 -14.29
N GLN A 71 -28.37 -9.63 -14.46
CA GLN A 71 -29.64 -9.96 -13.78
C GLN A 71 -29.47 -10.03 -12.26
N LEU A 72 -28.42 -10.71 -11.77
CA LEU A 72 -28.11 -10.80 -10.35
C LEU A 72 -27.86 -9.41 -9.74
N GLN A 73 -27.13 -8.56 -10.44
CA GLN A 73 -26.85 -7.19 -10.00
C GLN A 73 -28.13 -6.34 -9.92
N ALA A 74 -29.06 -6.49 -10.87
CA ALA A 74 -30.35 -5.81 -10.86
C ALA A 74 -31.23 -6.26 -9.66
N GLN A 75 -31.18 -7.55 -9.31
CA GLN A 75 -31.85 -8.08 -8.12
C GLN A 75 -31.22 -7.58 -6.82
N LEU A 76 -29.89 -7.44 -6.77
CA LEU A 76 -29.19 -6.93 -5.58
C LEU A 76 -29.44 -5.43 -5.36
N LYS A 77 -29.54 -4.63 -6.43
CA LYS A 77 -29.81 -3.18 -6.36
C LYS A 77 -31.24 -2.85 -5.90
N THR A 78 -32.21 -3.71 -6.21
CA THR A 78 -33.62 -3.51 -5.84
C THR A 78 -33.95 -3.91 -4.40
N ARG A 79 -33.00 -4.47 -3.64
CA ARG A 79 -33.25 -4.87 -2.24
C ARG A 79 -33.40 -3.63 -1.35
N PRO A 80 -34.55 -3.48 -0.64
CA PRO A 80 -34.81 -2.31 0.21
C PRO A 80 -34.01 -2.30 1.52
N TYR A 81 -33.38 -3.42 1.88
CA TYR A 81 -32.60 -3.55 3.10
C TYR A 81 -31.17 -4.02 2.79
N PRO A 82 -30.17 -3.58 3.58
CA PRO A 82 -28.81 -4.06 3.44
C PRO A 82 -28.76 -5.58 3.63
N PRO A 83 -27.86 -6.28 2.91
CA PRO A 83 -27.73 -7.72 3.01
C PRO A 83 -27.43 -8.13 4.45
N LYS A 84 -28.28 -8.97 5.04
CA LYS A 84 -28.05 -9.51 6.39
C LYS A 84 -26.83 -10.44 6.33
N LEU A 85 -25.78 -10.08 7.05
CA LEU A 85 -24.63 -10.97 7.27
C LEU A 85 -25.10 -12.28 7.90
N SER A 86 -24.46 -13.39 7.52
CA SER A 86 -24.76 -14.69 8.13
C SER A 86 -24.53 -14.65 9.65
N PRO A 87 -25.33 -15.36 10.45
CA PRO A 87 -25.17 -15.38 11.91
C PRO A 87 -23.75 -15.77 12.33
N LYS A 88 -23.16 -16.75 11.65
CA LYS A 88 -21.80 -17.22 11.89
C LYS A 88 -20.73 -16.13 11.73
N VAL A 89 -20.84 -15.28 10.71
CA VAL A 89 -19.90 -14.16 10.52
C VAL A 89 -20.07 -13.13 11.63
N ARG A 90 -21.32 -12.82 12.02
CA ARG A 90 -21.59 -11.91 13.13
C ARG A 90 -20.98 -12.41 14.43
N GLU A 91 -21.17 -13.68 14.76
CA GLU A 91 -20.60 -14.34 15.94
C GLU A 91 -19.07 -14.30 15.89
N THR A 92 -18.47 -14.65 14.75
CA THR A 92 -17.01 -14.61 14.58
C THR A 92 -16.46 -13.21 14.82
N VAL A 93 -17.07 -12.18 14.22
CA VAL A 93 -16.68 -10.78 14.44
C VAL A 93 -16.84 -10.38 15.91
N PHE A 94 -17.90 -10.84 16.57
CA PHE A 94 -18.11 -10.60 17.99
C PHE A 94 -16.98 -11.20 18.83
N PHE A 95 -16.61 -12.47 18.60
CA PHE A 95 -15.50 -13.11 19.32
C PHE A 95 -14.17 -12.43 19.04
N LEU A 96 -13.90 -12.01 17.81
CA LEU A 96 -12.68 -11.26 17.48
C LEU A 96 -12.60 -9.92 18.23
N ARG A 97 -13.73 -9.22 18.37
CA ARG A 97 -13.78 -7.98 19.17
C ARG A 97 -13.54 -8.27 20.64
N LEU A 98 -14.12 -9.34 21.18
CA LEU A 98 -13.90 -9.75 22.57
C LEU A 98 -12.43 -10.11 22.82
N LEU A 99 -11.82 -10.90 21.94
CA LEU A 99 -10.39 -11.22 22.00
C LEU A 99 -9.52 -9.97 21.93
N LYS A 100 -9.88 -9.00 21.08
CA LYS A 100 -9.17 -7.72 21.02
C LYS A 100 -9.22 -6.96 22.35
N ILE A 101 -10.39 -6.93 23.00
CA ILE A 101 -10.54 -6.30 24.32
C ILE A 101 -9.69 -7.01 25.36
N LEU A 102 -9.72 -8.36 25.39
CA LEU A 102 -8.91 -9.15 26.30
C LEU A 102 -7.41 -8.90 26.12
N LYS A 103 -6.91 -8.89 24.87
CA LYS A 103 -5.51 -8.55 24.57
C LYS A 103 -5.15 -7.10 24.97
N THR A 104 -6.11 -6.19 24.93
CA THR A 104 -5.89 -4.79 25.34
C THR A 104 -5.81 -4.64 26.86
N LEU A 105 -6.67 -5.35 27.60
CA LEU A 105 -6.70 -5.30 29.08
C LEU A 105 -5.60 -6.14 29.73
N PHE A 106 -5.20 -7.25 29.10
CA PHE A 106 -4.21 -8.18 29.62
C PHE A 106 -3.04 -8.35 28.63
N PRO A 107 -2.17 -7.33 28.47
CA PRO A 107 -1.07 -7.35 27.50
C PRO A 107 0.07 -8.31 27.87
N PHE A 108 -0.05 -9.02 28.99
CA PHE A 108 0.94 -9.93 29.54
C PHE A 108 0.49 -11.40 29.49
N VAL A 109 -0.72 -11.68 28.97
CA VAL A 109 -1.22 -13.04 28.77
C VAL A 109 -1.12 -13.37 27.28
N ASP A 110 -0.41 -14.44 26.95
CA ASP A 110 -0.36 -14.97 25.59
C ASP A 110 -1.62 -15.80 25.31
N PHE A 111 -2.46 -15.31 24.38
CA PHE A 111 -3.68 -15.95 23.87
C PHE A 111 -3.53 -16.34 22.40
#